data_AF-A2Z865-F1
#
_entry.id   AF-A2Z865-F1
#
_cell.length_a   1.000
_cell.length_b   1.000
_cell.length_c   1.000
_cell.angle_alpha   90.00
_cell.angle_beta   90.00
_cell.angle_gamma   90.00
#
_symmetry.space_group_name_H-M   'P 1'
#
loop_
_entity.id
_entity.type
_entity.pdbx_description
1 polymer ?
#
loop_
_entity_poly.entity_id
_entity_poly.type
_entity_poly.pdbx_seq_one_letter_code
_entity_poly.pdbx_strand_id
1 'polypeptide(L)'
;MAILSAVFWFLVFSLLSGMPGGGDLSSVLFRPSSLSLPLLNSFTFDQNPSPEQQPPPAPAPAEDRCAGRYIYMYDMPARFNEELLRDCRALRPWTAEGMCRYVANGGMGEPMGGDGGGIFSERGWFDTDQFVLDIIFHGRMKRYGCLTGDPAAAAAVFVPFYGSCDLGRHIFHRNASVKDALSEDLVGWLTRRSEWRAMGGRDHFFVAGRTTWDFRRERDEGWEWGSKLLNYPAVQNMTAILVEASPWSRNNLAVPYPTYFHPETAADVAAWQRRVRAAARPWLFSFAGGPRKGNGTIRADIIRQCGASSRCNLFHCHGAAASGCNAPGAVMRVFESSRFCLEPRGDTMTRRSTFDAILAGCIPVFFHPGSAYTQYTLHLPPERGGWSVLIPHADVTGRNVSIEETLAAISPEKVRSMREEVIRLIPTVVYADTRSSRVDFRDAFDVAVDAVVGRVARRRRDEPDARR
;
A
#
# COMPACT_ATOMS: atom_id res chain seq x y z
N MET A 1 21.17 54.32 -22.93
CA MET A 1 21.12 53.70 -24.27
C MET A 1 19.71 53.11 -24.44
N ALA A 2 18.90 53.79 -25.24
CA ALA A 2 17.45 53.62 -25.49
C ALA A 2 17.06 52.18 -25.93
N ILE A 3 15.93 51.56 -25.56
CA ILE A 3 14.48 51.89 -25.65
C ILE A 3 13.88 51.74 -27.07
N LEU A 4 12.76 50.95 -27.15
CA LEU A 4 11.69 50.86 -28.19
C LEU A 4 12.00 50.09 -29.50
N SER A 5 11.08 49.44 -30.22
CA SER A 5 9.64 49.17 -30.10
C SER A 5 9.21 48.16 -31.18
N ALA A 6 8.06 47.51 -30.95
CA ALA A 6 7.25 46.78 -31.90
C ALA A 6 6.77 47.62 -33.11
N VAL A 7 6.54 46.92 -34.23
CA VAL A 7 5.63 47.23 -35.35
C VAL A 7 5.13 45.85 -35.83
N PHE A 8 4.00 45.28 -35.39
CA PHE A 8 2.59 45.65 -35.56
C PHE A 8 2.20 46.03 -37.00
N TRP A 9 1.71 45.00 -37.72
CA TRP A 9 0.54 44.98 -38.62
C TRP A 9 0.33 46.10 -39.66
N PHE A 10 -0.32 45.68 -40.76
CA PHE A 10 -0.77 46.45 -41.94
C PHE A 10 0.28 46.49 -43.06
N LEU A 11 0.06 46.00 -44.28
CA LEU A 11 -1.15 45.83 -45.10
C LEU A 11 -0.85 44.74 -46.14
N VAL A 12 -1.70 43.70 -46.29
CA VAL A 12 -2.92 43.67 -47.12
C VAL A 12 -2.60 43.52 -48.63
N PHE A 13 -3.35 42.62 -49.28
CA PHE A 13 -3.39 42.29 -50.71
C PHE A 13 -2.35 41.31 -51.27
N SER A 14 -2.68 40.02 -51.25
CA SER A 14 -2.46 39.13 -52.40
C SER A 14 -3.49 38.00 -52.40
N LEU A 15 -4.71 38.39 -52.76
CA LEU A 15 -5.71 37.52 -53.35
C LEU A 15 -5.40 37.39 -54.84
N LEU A 16 -5.57 36.17 -55.35
CA LEU A 16 -5.90 35.79 -56.74
C LEU A 16 -4.77 35.84 -57.78
N SER A 17 -4.39 34.66 -58.27
CA SER A 17 -4.62 34.27 -59.68
C SER A 17 -4.22 32.81 -59.88
N GLY A 18 -5.16 31.96 -60.31
CA GLY A 18 -4.87 30.56 -60.63
C GLY A 18 -6.06 29.62 -60.80
N MET A 19 -7.14 30.06 -61.47
CA MET A 19 -8.12 29.21 -62.14
C MET A 19 -8.06 29.57 -63.63
N PRO A 20 -8.26 28.61 -64.56
CA PRO A 20 -9.60 28.35 -65.12
C PRO A 20 -9.85 26.83 -65.28
N GLY A 21 -11.05 26.26 -65.39
CA GLY A 21 -12.41 26.69 -65.74
C GLY A 21 -13.14 25.38 -66.14
N GLY A 22 -14.35 25.11 -65.63
CA GLY A 22 -15.62 25.22 -66.41
C GLY A 22 -15.88 23.95 -67.24
N GLY A 23 -17.02 23.27 -67.23
CA GLY A 23 -18.34 23.58 -66.68
C GLY A 23 -19.33 22.42 -66.91
N ASP A 24 -20.57 22.78 -66.61
CA ASP A 24 -21.81 22.05 -66.39
C ASP A 24 -22.41 21.21 -67.54
N LEU A 25 -23.38 20.34 -67.22
CA LEU A 25 -24.71 20.17 -67.87
C LEU A 25 -25.32 18.77 -67.72
N SER A 26 -26.33 18.70 -66.84
CA SER A 26 -27.73 18.35 -67.15
C SER A 26 -28.23 16.92 -67.38
N SER A 27 -29.41 16.74 -66.78
CA SER A 27 -30.40 15.67 -66.77
C SER A 27 -31.21 15.49 -68.07
N VAL A 28 -31.66 14.26 -68.32
CA VAL A 28 -32.79 13.90 -69.22
C VAL A 28 -33.53 12.73 -68.53
N LEU A 29 -34.69 12.93 -67.88
CA LEU A 29 -36.07 12.96 -68.39
C LEU A 29 -36.55 11.68 -69.11
N PHE A 30 -37.53 10.99 -68.53
CA PHE A 30 -38.81 10.67 -69.19
C PHE A 30 -39.95 10.59 -68.17
N ARG A 31 -41.12 11.09 -68.57
CA ARG A 31 -42.34 11.42 -67.81
C ARG A 31 -43.54 10.59 -68.39
N PRO A 32 -44.82 10.78 -68.00
CA PRO A 32 -45.74 9.73 -67.51
C PRO A 32 -47.00 9.52 -68.40
N SER A 33 -47.94 8.67 -67.94
CA SER A 33 -49.41 8.76 -68.16
C SER A 33 -50.11 7.62 -67.40
N SER A 34 -50.90 7.87 -66.34
CA SER A 34 -52.31 8.31 -66.26
C SER A 34 -53.34 7.23 -66.61
N LEU A 35 -54.14 6.78 -65.62
CA LEU A 35 -55.61 6.77 -65.64
C LEU A 35 -56.18 6.21 -64.33
N SER A 36 -57.27 6.85 -63.88
CA SER A 36 -57.96 6.66 -62.60
C SER A 36 -59.06 5.60 -62.66
N LEU A 37 -59.21 4.86 -61.54
CA LEU A 37 -60.41 4.30 -60.86
C LEU A 37 -61.70 4.00 -61.66
N PRO A 38 -62.41 2.90 -61.29
CA PRO A 38 -63.45 3.07 -60.26
C PRO A 38 -63.51 1.99 -59.17
N LEU A 39 -64.09 2.41 -58.06
CA LEU A 39 -64.54 1.64 -56.90
C LEU A 39 -65.50 0.50 -57.29
N LEU A 40 -65.45 -0.61 -56.54
CA LEU A 40 -66.64 -1.17 -55.87
C LEU A 40 -66.23 -2.18 -54.79
N ASN A 41 -67.02 -2.14 -53.72
CA ASN A 41 -66.81 -2.74 -52.41
C ASN A 41 -66.64 -4.26 -52.43
N SER A 42 -65.81 -4.78 -51.52
CA SER A 42 -65.98 -6.12 -50.97
C SER A 42 -65.51 -6.17 -49.53
N PHE A 43 -66.35 -6.82 -48.73
CA PHE A 43 -66.38 -6.82 -47.28
C PHE A 43 -65.27 -7.69 -46.67
N THR A 44 -64.98 -7.32 -45.42
CA THR A 44 -63.98 -7.79 -44.45
C THR A 44 -63.85 -9.31 -44.27
N PHE A 45 -62.59 -9.76 -44.18
CA PHE A 45 -62.19 -10.83 -43.25
C PHE A 45 -61.16 -10.24 -42.29
N ASP A 46 -61.47 -10.24 -41.00
CA ASP A 46 -60.53 -9.90 -39.93
C ASP A 46 -59.32 -10.84 -39.97
N GLN A 47 -58.16 -10.30 -40.33
CA GLN A 47 -56.86 -10.85 -39.95
C GLN A 47 -56.14 -9.77 -39.15
N ASN A 48 -56.27 -9.88 -37.83
CA ASN A 48 -55.45 -9.13 -36.89
C ASN A 48 -53.99 -9.60 -37.07
N PRO A 49 -53.03 -8.74 -37.49
CA PRO A 49 -51.65 -9.16 -37.58
C PRO A 49 -51.08 -9.35 -36.17
N SER A 50 -50.43 -10.51 -35.94
CA SER A 50 -49.65 -10.76 -34.72
C SER A 50 -48.68 -9.60 -34.47
N PRO A 51 -48.45 -9.20 -33.20
CA PRO A 51 -47.43 -8.22 -32.89
C PRO A 51 -46.08 -8.80 -33.32
N GLU A 52 -45.35 -8.10 -34.20
CA GLU A 52 -43.93 -8.36 -34.42
C GLU A 52 -43.24 -8.33 -33.05
N GLN A 53 -42.74 -9.49 -32.62
CA GLN A 53 -41.86 -9.58 -31.48
C GLN A 53 -40.62 -8.76 -31.80
N GLN A 54 -40.52 -7.58 -31.18
CA GLN A 54 -39.26 -6.85 -31.13
C GLN A 54 -38.17 -7.82 -30.63
N PRO A 55 -37.02 -7.92 -31.33
CA PRO A 55 -35.92 -8.73 -30.84
C PRO A 55 -35.58 -8.27 -29.41
N PRO A 56 -35.27 -9.21 -28.50
CA PRO A 56 -34.93 -8.86 -27.13
C PRO A 56 -33.82 -7.81 -27.15
N PRO A 57 -33.90 -6.76 -26.31
CA PRO A 57 -32.85 -5.77 -26.24
C PRO A 57 -31.52 -6.49 -26.03
N ALA A 58 -30.50 -6.11 -26.80
CA ALA A 58 -29.17 -6.69 -26.68
C ALA A 58 -28.78 -6.68 -25.20
N PRO A 59 -28.21 -7.77 -24.66
CA PRO A 59 -27.77 -7.79 -23.28
C PRO A 59 -26.87 -6.57 -23.06
N ALA A 60 -27.20 -5.78 -22.03
CA ALA A 60 -26.38 -4.64 -21.66
C ALA A 60 -24.91 -5.09 -21.62
N PRO A 61 -23.97 -4.33 -22.21
CA PRO A 61 -22.57 -4.72 -22.19
C PRO A 61 -22.20 -5.02 -20.75
N ALA A 62 -21.69 -6.22 -20.51
CA ALA A 62 -21.29 -6.63 -19.17
C ALA A 62 -20.41 -5.54 -18.59
N GLU A 63 -20.83 -4.93 -17.47
CA GLU A 63 -20.05 -3.86 -16.86
C GLU A 63 -18.64 -4.39 -16.57
N ASP A 64 -17.66 -3.77 -17.20
CA ASP A 64 -16.26 -4.09 -16.95
C ASP A 64 -15.93 -3.69 -15.50
N ARG A 65 -15.89 -4.70 -14.62
CA ARG A 65 -15.59 -4.54 -13.19
C ARG A 65 -14.19 -3.96 -12.94
N CYS A 66 -13.31 -4.02 -13.93
CA CYS A 66 -11.94 -3.51 -13.88
C CYS A 66 -11.77 -2.15 -14.59
N ALA A 67 -12.84 -1.57 -15.14
CA ALA A 67 -12.81 -0.26 -15.76
C ALA A 67 -12.18 0.79 -14.83
N GLY A 68 -11.11 1.43 -15.30
CA GLY A 68 -10.36 2.43 -14.52
C GLY A 68 -9.50 1.87 -13.38
N ARG A 69 -9.37 0.54 -13.26
CA ARG A 69 -8.61 -0.15 -12.20
C ARG A 69 -7.57 -1.14 -12.72
N TYR A 70 -7.43 -1.25 -14.04
CA TYR A 70 -6.43 -2.12 -14.64
C TYR A 70 -5.01 -1.73 -14.21
N ILE A 71 -4.19 -2.71 -13.91
CA ILE A 71 -2.78 -2.54 -13.61
C ILE A 71 -1.98 -3.29 -14.67
N TYR A 72 -1.07 -2.59 -15.34
CA TYR A 72 -0.06 -3.25 -16.15
C TYR A 72 1.15 -3.50 -15.26
N MET A 73 1.59 -4.76 -15.17
CA MET A 73 2.80 -5.13 -14.44
C MET A 73 3.91 -5.39 -15.43
N TYR A 74 5.06 -4.75 -15.25
CA TYR A 74 6.21 -5.02 -16.11
C TYR A 74 6.65 -6.48 -16.02
N ASP A 75 6.87 -7.09 -17.18
CA ASP A 75 7.74 -8.26 -17.32
C ASP A 75 9.20 -7.78 -17.38
N MET A 76 9.85 -7.73 -16.22
CA MET A 76 11.20 -7.19 -16.07
C MET A 76 12.24 -8.30 -15.87
N PRO A 77 13.52 -8.08 -16.23
CA PRO A 77 14.58 -9.07 -16.01
C PRO A 77 14.64 -9.57 -14.56
N ALA A 78 14.69 -10.89 -14.38
CA ALA A 78 14.59 -11.54 -13.07
C ALA A 78 15.65 -11.07 -12.03
N ARG A 79 16.78 -10.53 -12.49
CA ARG A 79 17.81 -9.89 -11.66
C ARG A 79 17.28 -8.81 -10.72
N PHE A 80 16.17 -8.17 -11.08
CA PHE A 80 15.52 -7.12 -10.28
C PHE A 80 14.56 -7.68 -9.22
N ASN A 81 14.26 -8.98 -9.24
CA ASN A 81 13.32 -9.62 -8.32
C ASN A 81 13.69 -11.08 -7.97
N GLU A 82 13.12 -12.07 -8.64
CA GLU A 82 13.13 -13.48 -8.25
C GLU A 82 14.55 -14.06 -8.16
N GLU A 83 15.49 -13.57 -8.98
CA GLU A 83 16.88 -14.00 -8.92
C GLU A 83 17.56 -13.58 -7.60
N LEU A 84 17.13 -12.48 -6.97
CA LEU A 84 17.62 -12.07 -5.65
C LEU A 84 17.23 -13.09 -4.56
N LEU A 85 16.19 -13.88 -4.77
CA LEU A 85 15.74 -14.88 -3.81
C LEU A 85 16.50 -16.21 -3.93
N ARG A 86 17.21 -16.46 -5.05
CA ARG A 86 18.00 -17.70 -5.25
C ARG A 86 19.10 -17.85 -4.20
N ASP A 87 19.71 -16.74 -3.81
CA ASP A 87 20.62 -16.65 -2.66
C ASP A 87 19.96 -15.85 -1.53
N CYS A 88 18.94 -16.45 -0.92
CA CYS A 88 18.23 -15.88 0.21
C CYS A 88 19.12 -15.70 1.45
N ARG A 89 20.28 -16.37 1.53
CA ARG A 89 21.23 -16.20 2.65
C ARG A 89 21.91 -14.84 2.55
N ALA A 90 22.31 -14.44 1.34
CA ALA A 90 22.93 -13.14 1.09
C ALA A 90 22.03 -11.95 1.42
N LEU A 91 20.70 -12.10 1.49
CA LEU A 91 19.76 -11.02 1.81
C LEU A 91 19.90 -10.49 3.26
N ARG A 92 20.55 -11.25 4.14
CA ARG A 92 20.86 -10.85 5.52
C ARG A 92 22.20 -11.48 5.95
N PRO A 93 23.34 -10.94 5.48
CA PRO A 93 24.64 -11.58 5.63
C PRO A 93 25.15 -11.64 7.08
N TRP A 94 24.56 -10.88 8.00
CA TRP A 94 24.92 -10.87 9.43
C TRP A 94 24.22 -11.96 10.25
N THR A 95 23.46 -12.86 9.64
CA THR A 95 22.82 -14.01 10.31
C THR A 95 23.11 -15.29 9.56
N ALA A 96 23.34 -16.41 10.28
CA ALA A 96 23.70 -17.69 9.67
C ALA A 96 22.65 -18.25 8.69
N GLU A 97 21.36 -18.07 9.00
CA GLU A 97 20.24 -18.54 8.16
C GLU A 97 19.84 -17.53 7.06
N GLY A 98 20.36 -16.30 7.11
CA GLY A 98 19.96 -15.18 6.26
C GLY A 98 18.45 -14.92 6.28
N MET A 99 17.83 -14.78 5.10
CA MET A 99 16.38 -14.56 4.96
C MET A 99 15.59 -15.79 4.51
N CYS A 100 16.21 -16.96 4.37
CA CYS A 100 15.62 -18.08 3.64
C CYS A 100 14.26 -18.55 4.18
N ARG A 101 14.13 -18.67 5.51
CA ARG A 101 12.85 -19.01 6.16
C ARG A 101 11.73 -17.98 5.92
N TYR A 102 12.09 -16.72 5.65
CA TYR A 102 11.15 -15.61 5.52
C TYR A 102 10.70 -15.38 4.07
N VAL A 103 11.47 -15.83 3.09
CA VAL A 103 11.10 -15.69 1.67
C VAL A 103 10.19 -16.83 1.17
N ALA A 104 10.02 -17.88 1.96
CA ALA A 104 9.10 -18.97 1.70
C ALA A 104 7.65 -18.49 1.55
N ASN A 105 6.80 -19.31 0.91
CA ASN A 105 5.37 -19.04 0.70
C ASN A 105 5.07 -17.64 0.15
N GLY A 106 5.86 -17.18 -0.84
CA GLY A 106 5.67 -15.86 -1.43
C GLY A 106 6.01 -14.71 -0.49
N GLY A 107 7.00 -14.89 0.38
CA GLY A 107 7.44 -13.88 1.34
C GLY A 107 6.66 -13.86 2.65
N MET A 108 5.67 -14.74 2.84
CA MET A 108 4.99 -14.87 4.13
C MET A 108 5.86 -15.60 5.16
N GLY A 109 6.84 -16.38 4.70
CA GLY A 109 7.71 -17.18 5.54
C GLY A 109 7.18 -18.59 5.78
N GLU A 110 7.86 -19.36 6.63
CA GLU A 110 7.44 -20.71 6.98
C GLU A 110 6.12 -20.69 7.77
N PRO A 111 5.19 -21.64 7.53
CA PRO A 111 3.98 -21.75 8.32
C PRO A 111 4.31 -21.95 9.78
N MET A 112 3.65 -21.21 10.67
CA MET A 112 3.75 -21.47 12.10
C MET A 112 2.89 -22.69 12.42
N GLY A 113 3.48 -23.88 12.30
CA GLY A 113 2.84 -25.13 12.71
C GLY A 113 2.59 -25.17 14.21
N GLY A 114 1.47 -25.76 14.62
CA GLY A 114 1.09 -25.89 16.03
C GLY A 114 0.34 -24.69 16.57
N ASP A 115 -0.21 -24.85 17.78
CA ASP A 115 -1.11 -23.88 18.41
C ASP A 115 -0.43 -22.56 18.82
N GLY A 116 0.89 -22.39 18.66
CA GLY A 116 1.61 -21.22 19.21
C GLY A 116 1.40 -21.07 20.73
N GLY A 117 1.17 -22.19 21.43
CA GLY A 117 0.69 -22.24 22.81
C GLY A 117 -0.81 -21.87 22.96
N GLY A 118 -1.65 -22.20 21.99
CA GLY A 118 -3.09 -21.93 21.96
C GLY A 118 -3.52 -20.60 21.32
N ILE A 119 -2.60 -19.86 20.71
CA ILE A 119 -2.82 -18.50 20.17
C ILE A 119 -3.23 -18.52 18.70
N PHE A 120 -2.54 -19.31 17.89
CA PHE A 120 -2.71 -19.27 16.44
C PHE A 120 -3.82 -20.23 16.00
N SER A 121 -4.60 -19.79 15.00
CA SER A 121 -5.50 -20.69 14.28
C SER A 121 -4.70 -21.67 13.43
N GLU A 122 -5.31 -22.79 13.05
CA GLU A 122 -4.65 -23.82 12.23
C GLU A 122 -4.11 -23.30 10.88
N ARG A 123 -4.67 -22.19 10.39
CA ARG A 123 -4.32 -21.59 9.09
C ARG A 123 -4.11 -20.09 9.21
N GLY A 124 -3.38 -19.56 8.23
CA GLY A 124 -3.14 -18.12 8.06
C GLY A 124 -1.99 -17.54 8.87
N TRP A 125 -1.19 -18.35 9.58
CA TRP A 125 -0.08 -17.86 10.40
C TRP A 125 1.27 -18.30 9.83
N PHE A 126 2.14 -17.32 9.59
CA PHE A 126 3.45 -17.53 9.00
C PHE A 126 4.48 -16.68 9.71
N ASP A 127 5.71 -17.19 9.78
CA ASP A 127 6.84 -16.46 10.33
C ASP A 127 7.32 -15.38 9.37
N THR A 128 6.50 -14.34 9.23
CA THR A 128 6.74 -13.22 8.32
C THR A 128 7.80 -12.29 8.90
N ASP A 129 8.80 -11.92 8.11
CA ASP A 129 9.76 -10.87 8.48
C ASP A 129 9.24 -9.48 8.09
N GLN A 130 9.62 -8.45 8.83
CA GLN A 130 9.10 -7.11 8.60
C GLN A 130 9.57 -6.47 7.28
N PHE A 131 10.64 -6.98 6.64
CA PHE A 131 11.27 -6.37 5.46
C PHE A 131 10.94 -7.06 4.12
N VAL A 132 10.02 -8.03 4.09
CA VAL A 132 9.70 -8.86 2.89
C VAL A 132 8.50 -8.37 2.09
N LEU A 133 8.01 -7.17 2.36
CA LEU A 133 6.81 -6.64 1.71
C LEU A 133 6.92 -6.60 0.18
N ASP A 134 8.12 -6.40 -0.39
CA ASP A 134 8.35 -6.45 -1.84
C ASP A 134 7.79 -7.76 -2.45
N ILE A 135 8.08 -8.87 -1.77
CA ILE A 135 7.75 -10.23 -2.20
C ILE A 135 6.26 -10.48 -2.00
N ILE A 136 5.71 -10.14 -0.82
CA ILE A 136 4.29 -10.30 -0.50
C ILE A 136 3.43 -9.52 -1.49
N PHE A 137 3.77 -8.26 -1.74
CA PHE A 137 3.02 -7.39 -2.64
C PHE A 137 3.09 -7.88 -4.08
N HIS A 138 4.25 -8.32 -4.56
CA HIS A 138 4.38 -8.92 -5.89
C HIS A 138 3.57 -10.23 -6.01
N GLY A 139 3.58 -11.08 -4.98
CA GLY A 139 2.76 -12.29 -4.91
C GLY A 139 1.26 -11.99 -4.99
N ARG A 140 0.78 -10.98 -4.26
CA ARG A 140 -0.61 -10.48 -4.37
C ARG A 140 -0.91 -9.93 -5.76
N MET A 141 0.00 -9.12 -6.32
CA MET A 141 -0.19 -8.51 -7.63
C MET A 141 -0.32 -9.53 -8.75
N LYS A 142 0.47 -10.62 -8.74
CA LYS A 142 0.37 -11.72 -9.73
C LYS A 142 -1.02 -12.36 -9.81
N ARG A 143 -1.86 -12.17 -8.79
CA ARG A 143 -3.22 -12.72 -8.67
C ARG A 143 -4.29 -11.65 -8.62
N TYR A 144 -3.91 -10.39 -8.87
CA TYR A 144 -4.85 -9.29 -8.90
C TYR A 144 -5.77 -9.42 -10.13
N GLY A 145 -7.08 -9.42 -9.88
CA GLY A 145 -8.08 -9.72 -10.91
C GLY A 145 -8.18 -8.70 -12.05
N CYS A 146 -7.58 -7.52 -11.88
CA CYS A 146 -7.54 -6.47 -12.90
C CYS A 146 -6.11 -6.25 -13.44
N LEU A 147 -5.30 -7.31 -13.56
CA LEU A 147 -4.09 -7.24 -14.37
C LEU A 147 -4.46 -7.17 -15.86
N THR A 148 -3.73 -6.35 -16.63
CA THR A 148 -3.85 -6.28 -18.09
C THR A 148 -2.50 -6.50 -18.74
N GLY A 149 -2.50 -7.13 -19.92
CA GLY A 149 -1.33 -7.19 -20.81
C GLY A 149 -1.21 -5.97 -21.73
N ASP A 150 -2.26 -5.14 -21.80
CA ASP A 150 -2.26 -3.90 -22.59
C ASP A 150 -1.93 -2.69 -21.70
N PRO A 151 -0.74 -2.08 -21.85
CA PRO A 151 -0.38 -0.90 -21.07
C PRO A 151 -1.26 0.33 -21.36
N ALA A 152 -1.90 0.41 -22.54
CA ALA A 152 -2.77 1.54 -22.87
C ALA A 152 -4.08 1.53 -22.06
N ALA A 153 -4.58 0.34 -21.70
CA ALA A 153 -5.75 0.17 -20.85
C ALA A 153 -5.47 0.39 -19.35
N ALA A 154 -4.19 0.46 -18.95
CA ALA A 154 -3.80 0.50 -17.55
C ALA A 154 -4.11 1.84 -16.88
N ALA A 155 -4.63 1.78 -15.66
CA ALA A 155 -4.80 2.91 -14.76
C ALA A 155 -3.49 3.28 -14.04
N ALA A 156 -2.60 2.30 -13.82
CA ALA A 156 -1.25 2.49 -13.29
C ALA A 156 -0.33 1.34 -13.72
N VAL A 157 0.99 1.56 -13.62
CA VAL A 157 2.01 0.57 -13.98
C VAL A 157 2.77 0.11 -12.74
N PHE A 158 2.73 -1.19 -12.45
CA PHE A 158 3.47 -1.79 -11.34
C PHE A 158 4.88 -2.21 -11.77
N VAL A 159 5.88 -1.82 -10.97
CA VAL A 159 7.28 -2.22 -11.11
C VAL A 159 7.62 -3.24 -10.01
N PRO A 160 7.70 -4.55 -10.33
CA PRO A 160 7.99 -5.60 -9.35
C PRO A 160 9.48 -5.66 -9.00
N PHE A 161 10.01 -4.61 -8.38
CA PHE A 161 11.41 -4.50 -7.95
C PHE A 161 11.60 -4.85 -6.47
N TYR A 162 12.51 -5.77 -6.15
CA TYR A 162 12.79 -6.17 -4.76
C TYR A 162 13.91 -5.33 -4.13
N GLY A 163 13.68 -4.01 -4.07
CA GLY A 163 14.67 -3.05 -3.57
C GLY A 163 15.06 -3.24 -2.11
N SER A 164 14.18 -3.79 -1.27
CA SER A 164 14.51 -4.07 0.14
C SER A 164 15.38 -5.30 0.29
N CYS A 165 15.18 -6.30 -0.59
CA CYS A 165 15.99 -7.50 -0.67
C CYS A 165 17.40 -7.17 -1.14
N ASP A 166 17.52 -6.43 -2.24
CA ASP A 166 18.81 -5.97 -2.77
C ASP A 166 19.57 -5.13 -1.73
N LEU A 167 18.91 -4.11 -1.16
CA LEU A 167 19.53 -3.32 -0.11
C LEU A 167 19.93 -4.17 1.10
N GLY A 168 19.13 -5.17 1.48
CA GLY A 168 19.48 -6.11 2.56
C GLY A 168 20.84 -6.78 2.39
N ARG A 169 21.23 -7.10 1.15
CA ARG A 169 22.56 -7.68 0.82
C ARG A 169 23.70 -6.70 1.09
N HIS A 170 23.46 -5.41 0.89
CA HIS A 170 24.51 -4.40 0.77
C HIS A 170 24.42 -3.26 1.79
N ILE A 171 23.43 -3.24 2.69
CA ILE A 171 23.15 -2.08 3.56
C ILE A 171 24.34 -1.66 4.43
N PHE A 172 25.14 -2.63 4.90
CA PHE A 172 26.37 -2.43 5.67
C PHE A 172 27.65 -2.39 4.83
N HIS A 173 27.56 -2.52 3.51
CA HIS A 173 28.71 -2.47 2.62
C HIS A 173 29.41 -1.12 2.71
N ARG A 174 30.73 -1.07 2.54
CA ARG A 174 31.50 0.19 2.66
C ARG A 174 31.64 0.97 1.35
N ASN A 175 31.08 0.47 0.26
CA ASN A 175 31.11 1.10 -1.05
C ASN A 175 29.69 1.47 -1.45
N ALA A 176 29.43 2.78 -1.62
CA ALA A 176 28.15 3.32 -2.03
C ALA A 176 27.68 2.79 -3.39
N SER A 177 28.59 2.68 -4.37
CA SER A 177 28.27 2.17 -5.71
C SER A 177 27.74 0.74 -5.68
N VAL A 178 28.22 -0.10 -4.75
CA VAL A 178 27.69 -1.47 -4.58
C VAL A 178 26.27 -1.47 -4.03
N LYS A 179 25.92 -0.51 -3.17
CA LYS A 179 24.55 -0.36 -2.63
C LYS A 179 23.55 0.14 -3.68
N ASP A 180 24.04 0.89 -4.66
CA ASP A 180 23.22 1.60 -5.63
C ASP A 180 23.14 0.88 -6.99
N ALA A 181 24.08 -0.02 -7.31
CA ALA A 181 24.23 -0.62 -8.63
C ALA A 181 22.92 -1.15 -9.24
N LEU A 182 22.14 -1.94 -8.50
CA LEU A 182 20.88 -2.49 -9.03
C LEU A 182 19.80 -1.40 -9.19
N SER A 183 19.80 -0.38 -8.33
CA SER A 183 18.88 0.76 -8.42
C SER A 183 19.19 1.63 -9.64
N GLU A 184 20.46 1.86 -9.96
CA GLU A 184 20.90 2.58 -11.17
C GLU A 184 20.50 1.83 -12.43
N ASP A 185 20.75 0.52 -12.44
CA ASP A 185 20.39 -0.37 -13.51
C ASP A 185 18.87 -0.41 -13.76
N LEU A 186 18.08 -0.39 -12.69
CA LEU A 186 16.62 -0.31 -12.76
C LEU A 186 16.19 0.99 -13.43
N VAL A 187 16.72 2.13 -13.00
CA VAL A 187 16.40 3.44 -13.58
C VAL A 187 16.75 3.50 -15.06
N GLY A 188 17.93 2.99 -15.43
CA GLY A 188 18.33 2.87 -16.83
C GLY A 188 17.37 2.00 -17.63
N TRP A 189 16.94 0.87 -17.08
CA TRP A 189 16.00 -0.03 -17.75
C TRP A 189 14.61 0.60 -17.94
N LEU A 190 14.04 1.19 -16.89
CA LEU A 190 12.70 1.81 -16.87
C LEU A 190 12.60 2.94 -17.89
N THR A 191 13.55 3.88 -17.85
CA THR A 191 13.50 5.11 -18.68
C THR A 191 13.57 4.84 -20.19
N ARG A 192 13.97 3.63 -20.60
CA ARG A 192 13.99 3.21 -22.01
C ARG A 192 12.67 2.60 -22.50
N ARG A 193 11.72 2.28 -21.62
CA ARG A 193 10.44 1.63 -21.95
C ARG A 193 9.46 2.64 -22.56
N SER A 194 8.62 2.18 -23.48
CA SER A 194 7.52 2.98 -24.06
C SER A 194 6.52 3.43 -22.99
N GLU A 195 6.20 2.51 -22.08
CA GLU A 195 5.26 2.68 -20.98
C GLU A 195 5.74 3.76 -20.02
N TRP A 196 7.06 3.88 -19.81
CA TRP A 196 7.64 4.99 -19.05
C TRP A 196 7.42 6.35 -19.72
N ARG A 197 7.61 6.44 -21.04
CA ARG A 197 7.50 7.71 -21.79
C ARG A 197 6.09 8.29 -21.80
N ALA A 198 5.06 7.46 -21.60
CA ALA A 198 3.66 7.88 -21.62
C ALA A 198 3.34 8.96 -20.58
N MET A 199 3.86 8.83 -19.35
CA MET A 199 3.67 9.83 -18.29
C MET A 199 4.95 10.15 -17.50
N GLY A 200 6.12 9.78 -18.04
CA GLY A 200 7.42 10.07 -17.42
C GLY A 200 7.59 9.47 -16.02
N GLY A 201 6.98 8.31 -15.76
CA GLY A 201 7.02 7.65 -14.44
C GLY A 201 5.87 8.02 -13.49
N ARG A 202 5.03 9.00 -13.82
CA ARG A 202 3.98 9.52 -12.91
C ARG A 202 2.83 8.53 -12.65
N ASP A 203 2.67 7.54 -13.52
CA ASP A 203 1.72 6.44 -13.41
C ASP A 203 2.36 5.14 -12.89
N HIS A 204 3.69 5.14 -12.67
CA HIS A 204 4.41 4.00 -12.14
C HIS A 204 4.41 3.97 -10.62
N PHE A 205 4.42 2.76 -10.07
CA PHE A 205 4.62 2.55 -8.65
C PHE A 205 5.42 1.28 -8.36
N PHE A 206 6.10 1.27 -7.22
CA PHE A 206 6.81 0.11 -6.70
C PHE A 206 6.61 0.01 -5.19
N VAL A 207 6.95 -1.14 -4.62
CA VAL A 207 6.83 -1.41 -3.18
C VAL A 207 8.18 -1.78 -2.61
N ALA A 208 8.49 -1.25 -1.44
CA ALA A 208 9.66 -1.61 -0.66
C ALA A 208 9.27 -1.84 0.83
N GLY A 209 9.57 -3.03 1.36
CA GLY A 209 9.42 -3.43 2.75
C GLY A 209 10.33 -2.76 3.76
N ARG A 210 11.17 -1.82 3.34
CA ARG A 210 12.02 -1.02 4.20
C ARG A 210 11.52 0.42 4.35
N THR A 211 12.04 1.10 5.36
CA THR A 211 11.63 2.48 5.64
C THR A 211 12.10 3.41 4.55
N THR A 212 11.42 4.54 4.34
CA THR A 212 11.88 5.57 3.40
C THR A 212 13.34 6.00 3.65
N TRP A 213 13.83 5.93 4.88
CA TRP A 213 15.16 6.43 5.27
C TRP A 213 16.28 5.53 4.76
N ASP A 214 15.98 4.23 4.57
CA ASP A 214 16.92 3.25 4.03
C ASP A 214 17.27 3.54 2.54
N PHE A 215 16.48 4.36 1.86
CA PHE A 215 16.61 4.63 0.42
C PHE A 215 16.89 6.09 0.08
N ARG A 216 17.26 6.91 1.07
CA ARG A 216 17.45 8.37 0.95
C ARG A 216 18.86 8.84 1.28
N ARG A 217 19.86 7.96 1.13
CA ARG A 217 21.26 8.33 1.40
C ARG A 217 21.65 9.59 0.62
N GLU A 218 22.22 10.58 1.29
CA GLU A 218 22.49 11.90 0.70
C GLU A 218 23.88 11.97 0.07
N ARG A 219 24.89 11.36 0.69
CA ARG A 219 26.29 11.46 0.25
C ARG A 219 26.81 10.09 -0.19
N ASP A 220 27.87 10.10 -1.00
CA ASP A 220 28.58 8.87 -1.42
C ASP A 220 29.74 8.53 -0.50
N GLU A 221 29.58 8.82 0.80
CA GLU A 221 30.53 8.40 1.81
C GLU A 221 30.32 6.91 2.10
N GLY A 222 31.41 6.12 2.03
CA GLY A 222 31.32 4.66 2.09
C GLY A 222 30.66 4.07 3.35
N TRP A 223 30.70 4.80 4.46
CA TRP A 223 30.11 4.40 5.74
C TRP A 223 28.64 4.80 5.92
N GLU A 224 28.07 5.59 5.01
CA GLU A 224 26.70 6.09 5.17
C GLU A 224 25.67 4.98 4.94
N TRP A 225 24.58 5.03 5.71
CA TRP A 225 23.50 4.05 5.71
C TRP A 225 22.63 4.16 4.45
N GLY A 226 22.18 3.02 3.93
CA GLY A 226 21.15 2.97 2.87
C GLY A 226 21.64 3.16 1.43
N SER A 227 20.69 3.15 0.49
CA SER A 227 20.90 3.44 -0.94
C SER A 227 20.31 4.78 -1.35
N LYS A 228 20.54 5.15 -2.62
CA LYS A 228 20.00 6.37 -3.25
C LYS A 228 18.68 6.16 -4.01
N LEU A 229 18.05 4.99 -3.92
CA LEU A 229 16.90 4.62 -4.74
C LEU A 229 15.82 5.73 -4.84
N LEU A 230 15.42 6.33 -3.72
CA LEU A 230 14.37 7.38 -3.69
C LEU A 230 14.88 8.79 -4.08
N ASN A 231 16.18 8.95 -4.27
CA ASN A 231 16.82 10.19 -4.67
C ASN A 231 17.07 10.26 -6.18
N TYR A 232 16.95 9.16 -6.93
CA TYR A 232 17.02 9.20 -8.39
C TYR A 232 15.84 10.00 -8.98
N PRO A 233 16.08 10.96 -9.90
CA PRO A 233 15.02 11.79 -10.48
C PRO A 233 13.88 10.99 -11.12
N ALA A 234 14.19 9.88 -11.78
CA ALA A 234 13.18 8.98 -12.34
C ALA A 234 12.26 8.43 -11.24
N VAL A 235 12.84 7.92 -10.15
CA VAL A 235 12.08 7.33 -9.04
C VAL A 235 11.25 8.36 -8.28
N GLN A 236 11.68 9.62 -8.25
CA GLN A 236 10.90 10.72 -7.66
C GLN A 236 9.58 10.99 -8.39
N ASN A 237 9.47 10.64 -9.67
CA ASN A 237 8.20 10.75 -10.41
C ASN A 237 7.22 9.60 -10.06
N MET A 238 7.75 8.45 -9.66
CA MET A 238 6.97 7.26 -9.30
C MET A 238 6.32 7.39 -7.93
N THR A 239 5.25 6.63 -7.70
CA THR A 239 4.73 6.41 -6.34
C THR A 239 5.49 5.28 -5.66
N ALA A 240 6.14 5.55 -4.53
CA ALA A 240 6.85 4.55 -3.74
C ALA A 240 6.02 4.14 -2.52
N ILE A 241 5.58 2.89 -2.48
CA ILE A 241 4.89 2.30 -1.32
C ILE A 241 5.94 1.72 -0.37
N LEU A 242 5.93 2.16 0.89
CA LEU A 242 6.96 1.84 1.89
C LEU A 242 6.30 1.47 3.22
N VAL A 243 7.00 0.73 4.09
CA VAL A 243 6.52 0.47 5.46
C VAL A 243 6.56 1.71 6.35
N GLU A 244 7.37 2.72 6.00
CA GLU A 244 7.33 4.05 6.59
C GLU A 244 7.59 5.11 5.54
N ALA A 245 6.78 6.19 5.53
CA ALA A 245 6.91 7.27 4.57
C ALA A 245 7.49 8.54 5.19
N SER A 246 8.20 9.32 4.38
CA SER A 246 8.69 10.63 4.80
C SER A 246 7.51 11.61 4.81
N PRO A 247 7.29 12.39 5.88
CA PRO A 247 6.24 13.40 5.91
C PRO A 247 6.49 14.55 4.90
N TRP A 248 7.72 14.67 4.41
CA TRP A 248 8.14 15.73 3.48
C TRP A 248 8.10 15.32 2.01
N SER A 249 8.01 14.01 1.73
CA SER A 249 7.92 13.51 0.36
C SER A 249 6.49 13.22 -0.03
N ARG A 250 6.01 13.84 -1.12
CA ARG A 250 4.64 13.67 -1.63
C ARG A 250 4.45 12.37 -2.40
N ASN A 251 5.53 11.78 -2.93
CA ASN A 251 5.48 10.59 -3.76
C ASN A 251 5.59 9.27 -2.98
N ASN A 252 5.78 9.32 -1.65
CA ASN A 252 5.70 8.12 -0.80
C ASN A 252 4.26 7.80 -0.38
N LEU A 253 3.96 6.53 -0.15
CA LEU A 253 2.79 6.03 0.58
C LEU A 253 3.28 5.12 1.70
N ALA A 254 2.79 5.32 2.92
CA ALA A 254 3.09 4.40 4.00
C ALA A 254 1.98 3.35 4.08
N VAL A 255 2.37 2.09 4.13
CA VAL A 255 1.47 0.95 4.32
C VAL A 255 1.88 0.16 5.56
N PRO A 256 0.96 -0.57 6.19
CA PRO A 256 1.23 -1.41 7.35
C PRO A 256 2.44 -2.32 7.15
N TYR A 257 3.27 -2.46 8.19
CA TYR A 257 4.29 -3.51 8.20
C TYR A 257 3.62 -4.88 8.06
N PRO A 258 4.20 -5.84 7.32
CA PRO A 258 3.73 -7.21 7.30
C PRO A 258 3.65 -7.78 8.73
N THR A 259 2.48 -8.31 9.10
CA THR A 259 2.26 -9.03 10.36
C THR A 259 2.39 -10.54 10.11
N TYR A 260 2.26 -11.35 11.16
CA TYR A 260 2.34 -12.81 11.05
C TYR A 260 1.07 -13.46 10.48
N PHE A 261 -0.03 -12.70 10.35
CA PHE A 261 -1.32 -13.21 9.92
C PHE A 261 -1.61 -12.84 8.47
N HIS A 262 -1.75 -13.87 7.64
CA HIS A 262 -2.07 -13.82 6.23
C HIS A 262 -3.35 -14.64 5.96
N PRO A 263 -4.54 -14.04 6.13
CA PRO A 263 -5.81 -14.74 5.94
C PRO A 263 -6.03 -15.11 4.47
N GLU A 264 -6.63 -16.28 4.23
CA GLU A 264 -7.03 -16.72 2.89
C GLU A 264 -8.41 -16.16 2.53
N THR A 265 -9.30 -16.05 3.52
CA THR A 265 -10.70 -15.67 3.32
C THR A 265 -11.19 -14.63 4.34
N ALA A 266 -12.31 -13.98 4.02
CA ALA A 266 -13.06 -13.11 4.92
C ALA A 266 -13.51 -13.85 6.18
N ALA A 267 -13.76 -15.17 6.07
CA ALA A 267 -14.12 -16.01 7.21
C ALA A 267 -12.97 -16.15 8.21
N ASP A 268 -11.72 -16.24 7.75
CA ASP A 268 -10.54 -16.29 8.62
C ASP A 268 -10.37 -14.98 9.39
N VAL A 269 -10.55 -13.85 8.71
CA VAL A 269 -10.55 -12.52 9.35
C VAL A 269 -11.64 -12.43 10.41
N ALA A 270 -12.88 -12.82 10.05
CA ALA A 270 -14.00 -12.76 10.98
C ALA A 270 -13.82 -13.68 12.19
N ALA A 271 -13.23 -14.87 12.00
CA ALA A 271 -12.88 -15.79 13.07
C ALA A 271 -11.85 -15.17 14.02
N TRP A 272 -10.80 -14.57 13.47
CA TRP A 272 -9.78 -13.88 14.26
C TRP A 272 -10.36 -12.69 15.04
N GLN A 273 -11.17 -11.85 14.39
CA GLN A 273 -11.86 -10.72 15.04
C GLN A 273 -12.75 -11.18 16.21
N ARG A 274 -13.49 -12.29 16.06
CA ARG A 274 -14.29 -12.86 17.17
C ARG A 274 -13.42 -13.29 18.34
N ARG A 275 -12.29 -13.95 18.07
CA ARG A 275 -11.33 -14.40 19.11
C ARG A 275 -10.78 -13.21 19.90
N VAL A 276 -10.20 -12.22 19.24
CA VAL A 276 -9.55 -11.08 19.94
C VAL A 276 -10.55 -10.18 20.66
N ARG A 277 -11.82 -10.16 20.20
CA ARG A 277 -12.94 -9.51 20.88
C ARG A 277 -13.28 -10.20 22.20
N ALA A 278 -13.27 -11.53 22.21
CA ALA A 278 -13.57 -12.35 23.38
C ALA A 278 -12.39 -12.49 24.37
N ALA A 279 -11.17 -12.13 23.95
CA ALA A 279 -9.97 -12.27 24.78
C ALA A 279 -10.08 -11.50 26.11
N ALA A 280 -9.74 -12.20 27.21
CA ALA A 280 -9.65 -11.61 28.54
C ALA A 280 -8.41 -10.70 28.63
N ARG A 281 -8.60 -9.49 29.17
CA ARG A 281 -7.55 -8.45 29.25
C ARG A 281 -7.29 -8.04 30.70
N PRO A 282 -6.59 -8.89 31.49
CA PRO A 282 -6.29 -8.62 32.89
C PRO A 282 -5.34 -7.42 33.06
N TRP A 283 -4.44 -7.19 32.10
CA TRP A 283 -3.48 -6.10 32.15
C TRP A 283 -4.09 -4.80 31.63
N LEU A 284 -3.86 -3.70 32.37
CA LEU A 284 -4.25 -2.38 31.87
C LEU A 284 -3.41 -2.03 30.64
N PHE A 285 -2.09 -2.22 30.74
CA PHE A 285 -1.18 -1.91 29.65
C PHE A 285 -0.01 -2.89 29.60
N SER A 286 0.69 -2.93 28.48
CA SER A 286 1.92 -3.71 28.34
C SER A 286 2.97 -2.99 27.52
N PHE A 287 4.22 -3.40 27.73
CA PHE A 287 5.33 -3.01 26.88
C PHE A 287 6.15 -4.24 26.51
N ALA A 288 6.15 -4.59 25.22
CA ALA A 288 7.09 -5.52 24.65
C ALA A 288 8.29 -4.73 24.10
N GLY A 289 9.43 -4.82 24.78
CA GLY A 289 10.61 -4.08 24.34
C GLY A 289 11.79 -4.14 25.30
N GLY A 290 12.85 -3.43 24.91
CA GLY A 290 14.08 -3.34 25.69
C GLY A 290 14.67 -1.93 25.68
N PRO A 291 15.60 -1.65 26.60
CA PRO A 291 16.27 -0.37 26.70
C PRO A 291 17.04 -0.04 25.42
N ARG A 292 17.34 1.25 25.23
CA ARG A 292 18.22 1.74 24.16
C ARG A 292 19.34 2.58 24.73
N LYS A 293 20.46 2.64 24.01
CA LYS A 293 21.60 3.51 24.37
C LYS A 293 21.15 4.98 24.34
N GLY A 294 21.55 5.75 25.35
CA GLY A 294 21.21 7.16 25.52
C GLY A 294 20.48 7.43 26.84
N ASN A 295 20.85 8.52 27.54
CA ASN A 295 20.14 8.96 28.74
C ASN A 295 18.79 9.60 28.37
N GLY A 296 17.78 9.42 29.21
CA GLY A 296 16.47 10.09 29.05
C GLY A 296 15.63 9.60 27.87
N THR A 297 15.84 8.36 27.39
CA THR A 297 14.96 7.80 26.36
C THR A 297 13.59 7.45 26.94
N ILE A 298 12.52 7.71 26.18
CA ILE A 298 11.16 7.30 26.55
C ILE A 298 11.05 5.81 26.93
N ARG A 299 11.88 4.93 26.34
CA ARG A 299 11.89 3.50 26.69
C ARG A 299 12.37 3.25 28.12
N ALA A 300 13.34 4.02 28.61
CA ALA A 300 13.81 3.90 29.98
C ALA A 300 12.68 4.26 30.97
N ASP A 301 11.94 5.35 30.71
CA ASP A 301 10.80 5.72 31.54
C ASP A 301 9.63 4.75 31.43
N ILE A 302 9.32 4.23 30.23
CA ILE A 302 8.32 3.18 30.06
C ILE A 302 8.69 1.94 30.89
N ILE A 303 9.93 1.46 30.79
CA ILE A 303 10.40 0.29 31.54
C ILE A 303 10.32 0.55 33.05
N ARG A 304 10.74 1.75 33.50
CA ARG A 304 10.67 2.16 34.91
C ARG A 304 9.24 2.19 35.42
N GLN A 305 8.33 2.89 34.74
CA GLN A 305 6.94 3.02 35.17
C GLN A 305 6.19 1.68 35.11
N CYS A 306 6.38 0.92 34.03
CA CYS A 306 5.77 -0.40 33.86
C CYS A 306 6.29 -1.40 34.91
N GLY A 307 7.60 -1.44 35.17
CA GLY A 307 8.20 -2.33 36.17
C GLY A 307 7.80 -2.01 37.61
N ALA A 308 7.38 -0.78 37.89
CA ALA A 308 6.83 -0.36 39.18
C ALA A 308 5.31 -0.59 39.32
N SER A 309 4.63 -0.98 38.24
CA SER A 309 3.17 -1.13 38.18
C SER A 309 2.75 -2.60 38.28
N SER A 310 1.80 -2.90 39.17
CA SER A 310 1.14 -4.22 39.22
C SER A 310 0.10 -4.42 38.11
N ARG A 311 -0.19 -3.38 37.32
CA ARG A 311 -1.17 -3.38 36.23
C ARG A 311 -0.53 -3.37 34.84
N CYS A 312 0.81 -3.36 34.79
CA CYS A 312 1.56 -3.44 33.55
C CYS A 312 2.17 -4.82 33.33
N ASN A 313 2.03 -5.36 32.11
CA ASN A 313 2.79 -6.52 31.68
C ASN A 313 4.08 -6.07 30.96
N LEU A 314 5.20 -6.09 31.68
CA LEU A 314 6.52 -5.78 31.12
C LEU A 314 7.13 -7.02 30.45
N PHE A 315 7.14 -7.05 29.13
CA PHE A 315 7.72 -8.15 28.36
C PHE A 315 9.11 -7.77 27.83
N HIS A 316 10.15 -8.27 28.51
CA HIS A 316 11.53 -7.90 28.25
C HIS A 316 12.07 -8.50 26.95
N CYS A 317 12.51 -7.64 26.03
CA CYS A 317 13.11 -8.03 24.75
C CYS A 317 14.62 -7.78 24.66
N HIS A 318 15.30 -7.67 25.80
CA HIS A 318 16.74 -7.42 25.84
C HIS A 318 17.40 -8.02 27.09
N GLY A 319 18.68 -8.38 26.97
CA GLY A 319 19.49 -8.91 28.06
C GLY A 319 19.19 -10.37 28.38
N ALA A 320 19.73 -10.86 29.50
CA ALA A 320 19.56 -12.26 29.94
C ALA A 320 18.10 -12.63 30.25
N ALA A 321 17.24 -11.63 30.52
CA ALA A 321 15.80 -11.81 30.72
C ALA A 321 15.00 -11.86 29.40
N ALA A 322 15.64 -11.65 28.25
CA ALA A 322 14.97 -11.72 26.94
C ALA A 322 14.63 -13.17 26.59
N SER A 323 13.38 -13.56 26.85
CA SER A 323 12.82 -14.82 26.39
C SER A 323 11.57 -14.54 25.56
N GLY A 324 11.50 -15.11 24.36
CA GLY A 324 10.27 -15.09 23.56
C GLY A 324 9.96 -13.83 22.73
N CYS A 325 10.75 -12.76 22.74
CA CYS A 325 10.46 -11.62 21.86
C CYS A 325 10.67 -11.87 20.37
N ASN A 326 11.46 -12.90 20.03
CA ASN A 326 11.55 -13.42 18.66
C ASN A 326 10.52 -14.52 18.40
N ALA A 327 9.68 -14.87 19.39
CA ALA A 327 8.62 -15.86 19.28
C ALA A 327 7.28 -15.12 19.10
N PRO A 328 6.70 -15.13 17.90
CA PRO A 328 5.51 -14.33 17.60
C PRO A 328 4.32 -14.63 18.52
N GLY A 329 4.15 -15.90 18.91
CA GLY A 329 3.10 -16.30 19.84
C GLY A 329 3.23 -15.66 21.22
N ALA A 330 4.45 -15.48 21.73
CA ALA A 330 4.64 -14.86 23.04
C ALA A 330 4.25 -13.36 23.02
N VAL A 331 4.65 -12.64 21.96
CA VAL A 331 4.28 -11.22 21.77
C VAL A 331 2.77 -11.07 21.62
N MET A 332 2.14 -11.91 20.79
CA MET A 332 0.69 -11.90 20.61
C MET A 332 -0.04 -12.18 21.93
N ARG A 333 0.45 -13.08 22.79
CA ARG A 333 -0.14 -13.35 24.12
C ARG A 333 -0.17 -12.11 25.01
N VAL A 334 0.94 -11.36 25.02
CA VAL A 334 1.07 -10.13 25.82
C VAL A 334 0.07 -9.09 25.34
N PHE A 335 -0.06 -8.91 24.02
CA PHE A 335 -0.97 -7.92 23.45
C PHE A 335 -2.44 -8.33 23.57
N GLU A 336 -2.79 -9.60 23.33
CA GLU A 336 -4.17 -10.10 23.50
C GLU A 336 -4.68 -9.95 24.93
N SER A 337 -3.78 -10.06 25.92
CA SER A 337 -4.11 -9.94 27.35
C SER A 337 -4.03 -8.52 27.92
N SER A 338 -3.75 -7.52 27.08
CA SER A 338 -3.61 -6.11 27.49
C SER A 338 -4.70 -5.23 26.89
N ARG A 339 -5.13 -4.18 27.60
CA ARG A 339 -6.06 -3.17 27.03
C ARG A 339 -5.31 -2.19 26.13
N PHE A 340 -4.14 -1.74 26.58
CA PHE A 340 -3.29 -0.78 25.89
C PHE A 340 -1.88 -1.35 25.64
N CYS A 341 -1.31 -1.08 24.47
CA CYS A 341 0.03 -1.55 24.09
C CYS A 341 0.93 -0.37 23.80
N LEU A 342 2.02 -0.25 24.57
CA LEU A 342 2.92 0.88 24.48
C LEU A 342 3.81 0.78 23.24
N GLU A 343 3.68 1.76 22.34
CA GLU A 343 4.35 1.85 21.05
C GLU A 343 5.31 3.05 20.95
N PRO A 344 6.41 3.10 21.74
CA PRO A 344 7.45 4.09 21.54
C PRO A 344 8.20 3.85 20.22
N ARG A 345 8.88 4.90 19.76
CA ARG A 345 9.71 4.86 18.55
C ARG A 345 10.77 3.73 18.58
N GLY A 346 11.09 3.26 17.37
CA GLY A 346 12.17 2.33 17.07
C GLY A 346 13.46 3.06 16.71
N ASP A 347 14.20 2.49 15.75
CA ASP A 347 15.26 3.22 15.02
C ASP A 347 14.65 4.37 14.22
N THR A 348 13.42 4.16 13.76
CA THR A 348 12.57 5.09 13.02
C THR A 348 11.30 5.42 13.83
N MET A 349 10.26 5.95 13.18
CA MET A 349 9.08 6.47 13.88
C MET A 349 8.12 5.36 14.32
N THR A 350 7.94 4.34 13.47
CA THR A 350 6.98 3.26 13.70
C THR A 350 7.69 1.93 13.89
N ARG A 351 7.07 1.02 14.64
CA ARG A 351 7.53 -0.37 14.78
C ARG A 351 6.47 -1.28 14.19
N ARG A 352 6.87 -2.44 13.65
CA ARG A 352 5.92 -3.51 13.28
C ARG A 352 4.95 -3.85 14.42
N SER A 353 5.45 -3.83 15.66
CA SER A 353 4.67 -4.01 16.91
C SER A 353 3.35 -3.23 16.94
N THR A 354 3.30 -2.03 16.34
CA THR A 354 2.06 -1.25 16.21
C THR A 354 0.95 -2.06 15.51
N PHE A 355 1.28 -2.75 14.43
CA PHE A 355 0.34 -3.53 13.64
C PHE A 355 0.06 -4.88 14.29
N ASP A 356 1.02 -5.46 15.00
CA ASP A 356 0.80 -6.66 15.84
C ASP A 356 -0.15 -6.34 17.02
N ALA A 357 -0.06 -5.14 17.61
CA ALA A 357 -0.99 -4.67 18.65
C ALA A 357 -2.42 -4.51 18.09
N ILE A 358 -2.57 -3.91 16.91
CA ILE A 358 -3.87 -3.83 16.21
C ILE A 358 -4.42 -5.23 15.94
N LEU A 359 -3.58 -6.12 15.42
CA LEU A 359 -3.93 -7.51 15.14
C LEU A 359 -4.42 -8.23 16.41
N ALA A 360 -3.82 -7.96 17.56
CA ALA A 360 -4.22 -8.52 18.86
C ALA A 360 -5.43 -7.82 19.50
N GLY A 361 -6.02 -6.80 18.86
CA GLY A 361 -7.10 -5.99 19.44
C GLY A 361 -6.64 -5.13 20.63
N CYS A 362 -5.34 -4.87 20.76
CA CYS A 362 -4.77 -4.02 21.80
C CYS A 362 -4.69 -2.57 21.32
N ILE A 363 -5.15 -1.61 22.12
CA ILE A 363 -5.18 -0.20 21.73
C ILE A 363 -3.75 0.37 21.72
N PRO A 364 -3.22 0.81 20.56
CA PRO A 364 -1.87 1.36 20.50
C PRO A 364 -1.75 2.67 21.27
N VAL A 365 -0.67 2.81 22.05
CA VAL A 365 -0.31 4.03 22.77
C VAL A 365 0.98 4.58 22.18
N PHE A 366 0.88 5.67 21.44
CA PHE A 366 2.01 6.33 20.81
C PHE A 366 2.60 7.41 21.69
N PHE A 367 3.90 7.68 21.47
CA PHE A 367 4.63 8.74 22.16
C PHE A 367 5.08 9.87 21.22
N HIS A 368 4.73 9.76 19.95
CA HIS A 368 5.06 10.73 18.93
C HIS A 368 4.03 10.65 17.79
N PRO A 369 3.52 11.78 17.26
CA PRO A 369 2.51 11.77 16.19
C PRO A 369 3.03 11.11 14.91
N GLY A 370 4.34 11.20 14.66
CA GLY A 370 4.99 10.55 13.52
C GLY A 370 4.91 9.03 13.52
N SER A 371 4.58 8.37 14.64
CA SER A 371 4.47 6.91 14.70
C SER A 371 3.23 6.35 13.99
N ALA A 372 2.20 7.18 13.76
CA ALA A 372 1.01 6.71 13.05
C ALA A 372 0.15 7.80 12.39
N TYR A 373 0.23 9.07 12.78
CA TYR A 373 -0.75 10.07 12.35
C TYR A 373 -0.31 10.90 11.13
N THR A 374 0.99 10.97 10.88
CA THR A 374 1.55 11.67 9.70
C THR A 374 1.85 10.70 8.55
N GLN A 375 1.59 9.42 8.76
CA GLN A 375 1.75 8.32 7.82
C GLN A 375 0.57 7.34 8.01
N TYR A 376 0.38 6.37 7.12
CA TYR A 376 -0.73 5.40 7.16
C TYR A 376 -2.14 5.99 7.12
N THR A 377 -2.32 7.23 6.66
CA THR A 377 -3.65 7.88 6.55
C THR A 377 -4.61 7.17 5.59
N LEU A 378 -4.09 6.24 4.77
CA LEU A 378 -4.87 5.34 3.93
C LEU A 378 -5.49 4.17 4.72
N HIS A 379 -4.84 3.73 5.80
CA HIS A 379 -5.17 2.51 6.54
C HIS A 379 -5.72 2.78 7.95
N LEU A 380 -5.41 3.95 8.52
CA LEU A 380 -5.77 4.30 9.89
C LEU A 380 -6.77 5.48 9.91
N PRO A 381 -7.78 5.47 10.79
CA PRO A 381 -8.80 6.52 10.85
C PRO A 381 -8.22 7.89 11.24
N PRO A 382 -8.73 9.00 10.68
CA PRO A 382 -8.29 10.35 11.04
C PRO A 382 -8.66 10.74 12.48
N GLU A 383 -9.74 10.16 13.03
CA GLU A 383 -10.16 10.36 14.42
C GLU A 383 -9.27 9.54 15.37
N ARG A 384 -8.10 10.10 15.70
CA ARG A 384 -7.03 9.44 16.47
C ARG A 384 -7.50 8.84 17.80
N GLY A 385 -8.27 9.63 18.56
CA GLY A 385 -8.82 9.23 19.87
C GLY A 385 -9.95 8.18 19.78
N GLY A 386 -10.35 7.79 18.57
CA GLY A 386 -11.26 6.69 18.31
C GLY A 386 -10.59 5.32 18.39
N TRP A 387 -9.27 5.21 18.23
CA TRP A 387 -8.59 3.91 18.11
C TRP A 387 -7.19 3.84 18.76
N SER A 388 -6.65 4.96 19.23
CA SER A 388 -5.31 5.03 19.82
C SER A 388 -5.23 6.09 20.91
N VAL A 389 -4.14 6.06 21.69
CA VAL A 389 -3.80 7.08 22.68
C VAL A 389 -2.47 7.73 22.29
N LEU A 390 -2.34 9.05 22.46
CA LEU A 390 -1.07 9.77 22.34
C LEU A 390 -0.68 10.32 23.71
N ILE A 391 0.46 9.87 24.23
CA ILE A 391 1.10 10.42 25.43
C ILE A 391 2.43 11.03 24.97
N PRO A 392 2.53 12.35 24.76
CA PRO A 392 3.73 12.96 24.20
C PRO A 392 5.00 12.57 24.97
N HIS A 393 6.07 12.20 24.25
CA HIS A 393 7.35 11.81 24.85
C HIS A 393 7.80 12.79 25.94
N ALA A 394 7.79 14.09 25.64
CA ALA A 394 8.25 15.14 26.55
C ALA A 394 7.46 15.19 27.86
N ASP A 395 6.23 14.70 27.88
CA ASP A 395 5.39 14.69 29.07
C ASP A 395 5.83 13.59 30.03
N VAL A 396 6.23 12.45 29.48
CA VAL A 396 6.70 11.32 30.28
C VAL A 396 8.12 11.58 30.81
N THR A 397 9.05 12.03 29.95
CA THR A 397 10.46 12.18 30.35
C THR A 397 10.76 13.53 31.00
N GLY A 398 10.03 14.59 30.67
CA GLY A 398 10.27 15.95 31.17
C GLY A 398 9.28 16.41 32.25
N ARG A 399 8.02 15.96 32.19
CA ARG A 399 6.97 16.35 33.15
C ARG A 399 6.57 15.22 34.11
N ASN A 400 7.23 14.05 33.99
CA ASN A 400 6.99 12.84 34.78
C ASN A 400 5.49 12.44 34.82
N VAL A 401 4.78 12.62 33.69
CA VAL A 401 3.40 12.15 33.55
C VAL A 401 3.34 10.64 33.73
N SER A 402 2.41 10.18 34.56
CA SER A 402 2.14 8.77 34.79
C SER A 402 1.37 8.18 33.60
N ILE A 403 1.99 7.20 32.93
CA ILE A 403 1.35 6.44 31.85
C ILE A 403 0.15 5.68 32.41
N GLU A 404 0.30 5.05 33.56
CA GLU A 404 -0.78 4.28 34.19
C GLU A 404 -2.00 5.16 34.50
N GLU A 405 -1.79 6.30 35.17
CA GLU A 405 -2.89 7.20 35.53
C GLU A 405 -3.59 7.75 34.29
N THR A 406 -2.81 8.13 33.27
CA THR A 406 -3.35 8.62 31.98
C THR A 406 -4.24 7.57 31.31
N LEU A 407 -3.82 6.31 31.28
CA LEU A 407 -4.58 5.21 30.67
C LEU A 407 -5.76 4.78 31.55
N ALA A 408 -5.62 4.83 32.87
CA ALA A 408 -6.68 4.50 33.82
C ALA A 408 -7.81 5.54 33.84
N ALA A 409 -7.53 6.79 33.47
CA ALA A 409 -8.53 7.85 33.36
C ALA A 409 -9.50 7.67 32.18
N ILE A 410 -9.17 6.81 31.21
CA ILE A 410 -10.06 6.53 30.07
C ILE A 410 -11.18 5.60 30.53
N SER A 411 -12.44 6.02 30.33
CA SER A 411 -13.60 5.25 30.80
C SER A 411 -13.66 3.85 30.18
N PRO A 412 -14.16 2.83 30.91
CA PRO A 412 -14.34 1.48 30.37
C PRO A 412 -15.17 1.44 29.08
N GLU A 413 -16.17 2.31 28.95
CA GLU A 413 -17.01 2.46 27.75
C GLU A 413 -16.17 2.93 26.56
N LYS A 414 -15.32 3.94 26.77
CA LYS A 414 -14.44 4.45 25.73
C LYS A 414 -13.39 3.41 25.34
N VAL A 415 -12.79 2.69 26.29
CA VAL A 415 -11.86 1.59 26.01
C VAL A 415 -12.54 0.50 25.16
N ARG A 416 -13.78 0.12 25.48
CA ARG A 416 -14.54 -0.85 24.67
C ARG A 416 -14.76 -0.36 23.24
N SER A 417 -15.20 0.89 23.08
CA SER A 417 -15.40 1.52 21.76
C SER A 417 -14.09 1.58 20.96
N MET A 418 -13.00 2.01 21.60
CA MET A 418 -11.69 2.09 20.93
C MET A 418 -11.20 0.73 20.47
N ARG A 419 -11.38 -0.30 21.30
CA ARG A 419 -11.00 -1.67 20.95
C ARG A 419 -11.82 -2.20 19.78
N GLU A 420 -13.12 -1.95 19.72
CA GLU A 420 -13.92 -2.36 18.56
C GLU A 420 -13.44 -1.69 17.27
N GLU A 421 -13.06 -0.42 17.33
CA GLU A 421 -12.47 0.27 16.19
C GLU A 421 -11.13 -0.37 15.79
N VAL A 422 -10.24 -0.67 16.74
CA VAL A 422 -8.98 -1.40 16.47
C VAL A 422 -9.23 -2.76 15.80
N ILE A 423 -10.19 -3.54 16.30
CA ILE A 423 -10.54 -4.85 15.73
C ILE A 423 -11.11 -4.70 14.31
N ARG A 424 -11.86 -3.62 14.03
CA ARG A 424 -12.40 -3.31 12.70
C ARG A 424 -11.30 -3.03 11.68
N LEU A 425 -10.14 -2.53 12.10
CA LEU A 425 -9.00 -2.21 11.22
C LEU A 425 -8.23 -3.43 10.72
N ILE A 426 -8.34 -4.58 11.41
CA ILE A 426 -7.58 -5.81 11.13
C ILE A 426 -7.49 -6.16 9.63
N PRO A 427 -8.58 -6.29 8.85
CA PRO A 427 -8.49 -6.63 7.42
C PRO A 427 -7.60 -5.66 6.64
N THR A 428 -7.69 -4.36 6.92
CA THR A 428 -6.96 -3.31 6.19
C THR A 428 -5.51 -3.10 6.67
N VAL A 429 -5.06 -3.85 7.69
CA VAL A 429 -3.67 -3.82 8.18
C VAL A 429 -2.91 -5.13 8.01
N VAL A 430 -3.54 -6.15 7.42
CA VAL A 430 -2.92 -7.42 7.04
C VAL A 430 -2.90 -7.58 5.53
N TYR A 431 -2.09 -8.51 5.03
CA TYR A 431 -2.02 -8.85 3.62
C TYR A 431 -2.54 -10.27 3.44
N ALA A 432 -3.46 -10.50 2.51
CA ALA A 432 -4.02 -11.83 2.29
C ALA A 432 -2.94 -12.85 1.86
N ASP A 433 -3.23 -14.14 2.03
CA ASP A 433 -2.32 -15.19 1.60
C ASP A 433 -2.02 -15.07 0.09
N THR A 434 -0.74 -14.94 -0.26
CA THR A 434 -0.26 -14.72 -1.64
C THR A 434 -0.55 -15.90 -2.56
N ARG A 435 -0.94 -17.06 -1.99
CA ARG A 435 -1.28 -18.30 -2.66
C ARG A 435 -2.79 -18.48 -2.87
N SER A 436 -3.60 -17.56 -2.38
CA SER A 436 -5.06 -17.55 -2.59
C SER A 436 -5.37 -17.13 -4.03
N SER A 437 -6.22 -17.88 -4.74
CA SER A 437 -6.64 -17.52 -6.10
C SER A 437 -7.71 -16.42 -6.13
N ARG A 438 -8.46 -16.26 -5.04
CA ARG A 438 -9.49 -15.24 -4.86
C ARG A 438 -9.46 -14.74 -3.42
N VAL A 439 -9.44 -13.43 -3.26
CA VAL A 439 -9.56 -12.77 -1.96
C VAL A 439 -10.92 -12.07 -1.93
N ASP A 440 -11.75 -12.42 -0.95
CA ASP A 440 -13.15 -12.00 -0.80
C ASP A 440 -13.35 -10.91 0.28
N PHE A 441 -12.26 -10.36 0.79
CA PHE A 441 -12.21 -9.20 1.67
C PHE A 441 -11.22 -8.17 1.13
N ARG A 442 -11.28 -6.94 1.66
CA ARG A 442 -10.38 -5.86 1.28
C ARG A 442 -9.19 -5.82 2.24
N ASP A 443 -7.99 -6.11 1.74
CA ASP A 443 -6.76 -6.16 2.54
C ASP A 443 -5.90 -4.87 2.42
N ALA A 444 -4.73 -4.84 3.07
CA ALA A 444 -3.80 -3.71 2.95
C ALA A 444 -3.25 -3.52 1.51
N PHE A 445 -3.15 -4.59 0.72
CA PHE A 445 -2.75 -4.49 -0.68
C PHE A 445 -3.83 -3.76 -1.49
N ASP A 446 -5.11 -4.11 -1.32
CA ASP A 446 -6.21 -3.48 -2.06
C ASP A 446 -6.32 -1.98 -1.74
N VAL A 447 -6.20 -1.60 -0.46
CA VAL A 447 -6.19 -0.20 -0.02
C VAL A 447 -5.05 0.58 -0.69
N ALA A 448 -3.86 -0.02 -0.77
CA ALA A 448 -2.70 0.63 -1.38
C ALA A 448 -2.84 0.78 -2.90
N VAL A 449 -3.32 -0.25 -3.60
CA VAL A 449 -3.55 -0.20 -5.06
C VAL A 449 -4.62 0.82 -5.41
N ASP A 450 -5.74 0.85 -4.68
CA ASP A 450 -6.80 1.86 -4.89
C ASP A 450 -6.27 3.28 -4.70
N ALA A 451 -5.40 3.50 -3.71
CA ALA A 451 -4.78 4.79 -3.47
C ALA A 451 -3.85 5.22 -4.61
N VAL A 452 -3.09 4.27 -5.19
CA VAL A 452 -2.27 4.51 -6.38
C VAL A 452 -3.13 4.86 -7.57
N VAL A 453 -4.15 4.05 -7.88
CA VAL A 453 -5.07 4.29 -9.01
C VAL A 453 -5.72 5.67 -8.89
N GLY A 454 -6.24 6.02 -7.70
CA GLY A 454 -6.82 7.33 -7.45
C GLY A 454 -5.82 8.48 -7.57
N ARG A 455 -4.56 8.27 -7.17
CA ARG A 455 -3.48 9.25 -7.37
C ARG A 455 -3.16 9.43 -8.86
N VAL A 456 -2.99 8.35 -9.61
CA VAL A 456 -2.68 8.44 -11.05
C VAL A 456 -3.82 9.10 -11.82
N ALA A 457 -5.07 8.76 -11.49
CA ALA A 457 -6.25 9.41 -12.07
C ALA A 457 -6.25 10.93 -11.86
N ARG A 458 -5.91 11.42 -10.65
CA ARG A 458 -5.73 12.86 -10.38
C ARG A 458 -4.60 13.46 -11.22
N ARG A 459 -3.45 12.77 -11.29
CA ARG A 459 -2.29 13.20 -12.07
C ARG A 459 -2.59 13.34 -13.56
N ARG A 460 -3.44 12.48 -14.13
CA ARG A 460 -3.92 12.54 -15.53
C ARG A 460 -4.85 13.72 -15.79
N ARG A 461 -5.52 14.24 -14.76
CA ARG A 461 -6.35 15.46 -14.81
C ARG A 461 -5.60 16.72 -14.37
N ASP A 462 -4.27 16.61 -14.17
CA ASP A 462 -3.42 17.67 -13.63
C ASP A 462 -3.90 18.25 -12.28
N GLU A 463 -4.63 17.44 -11.51
CA GLU A 463 -5.04 17.76 -10.14
C GLU A 463 -3.87 17.53 -9.17
N PRO A 464 -3.75 18.33 -8.10
CA PRO A 464 -2.75 18.10 -7.07
C PRO A 464 -2.99 16.75 -6.38
N ASP A 465 -1.89 16.06 -6.03
CA ASP A 465 -1.96 14.90 -5.14
C ASP A 465 -2.69 15.29 -3.85
N ALA A 466 -3.57 14.41 -3.36
CA ALA A 466 -4.32 14.65 -2.13
C ALA A 466 -3.37 15.03 -0.97
N ARG A 467 -3.71 16.08 -0.21
CA ARG A 467 -2.96 16.49 0.98
C ARG A 467 -3.03 15.37 2.01
N ARG A 468 -1.89 15.07 2.64
CA ARG A 468 -1.77 14.03 3.66
C ARG A 468 -2.42 14.40 4.98
#